data_AF-A0A7M3Y229-F1
#
_entry.id   AF-A0A7M3Y229-F1
#
_cell.length_a   1.000
_cell.length_b   1.000
_cell.length_c   1.000
_cell.angle_alpha   90.00
_cell.angle_beta   90.00
_cell.angle_gamma   90.00
#
_symmetry.space_group_name_H-M   'P 1'
#
loop_
_entity.id
_entity.type
_entity.pdbx_description
1 polymer ?
#
loop_
_entity_poly.entity_id
_entity_poly.type
_entity_poly.pdbx_seq_one_letter_code
_entity_poly.pdbx_strand_id
1 'polypeptide(L)'
;MEAAPTQASMPAAAPKQKMIAFLLAFFLGPLGVHNFYLGKTGMGVAQLILTITVIGGLVSAPWALVQAILIIMGKIDDADGNPLA
;
A
#
# COMPACT_ATOMS: atom_id res chain seq x y z
N MET A 1 -11.43 20.46 40.19
CA MET A 1 -11.87 19.39 39.28
C MET A 1 -11.36 19.78 37.89
N GLU A 2 -10.15 19.33 37.56
CA GLU A 2 -9.48 19.61 36.28
C GLU A 2 -10.19 18.78 35.20
N ALA A 3 -10.84 19.43 34.25
CA ALA A 3 -11.44 18.76 33.10
C ALA A 3 -10.31 18.25 32.21
N ALA A 4 -10.15 16.93 32.12
CA ALA A 4 -9.21 16.31 31.20
C ALA A 4 -9.52 16.78 29.76
N PRO A 5 -8.50 17.13 28.95
CA PRO A 5 -8.73 17.42 27.54
C PRO A 5 -9.27 16.16 26.90
N THR A 6 -10.52 16.22 26.46
CA THR A 6 -11.15 15.22 25.60
C THR A 6 -10.29 15.12 24.35
N GLN A 7 -9.36 14.16 24.32
CA GLN A 7 -8.57 13.85 23.14
C GLN A 7 -9.56 13.43 22.07
N ALA A 8 -9.84 14.35 21.15
CA ALA A 8 -10.65 14.10 19.98
C ALA A 8 -10.02 12.90 19.27
N SER A 9 -10.64 11.74 19.44
CA SER A 9 -10.32 10.54 18.69
C SER A 9 -10.74 10.85 17.25
N MET A 10 -9.82 11.45 16.48
CA MET A 10 -9.96 11.49 15.04
C MET A 10 -10.28 10.06 14.61
N PRO A 11 -11.32 9.82 13.81
CA PRO A 11 -11.60 8.48 13.33
C PRO A 11 -10.36 8.02 12.57
N ALA A 12 -9.52 7.20 13.22
CA ALA A 12 -8.44 6.52 12.56
C ALA A 12 -9.12 5.77 11.41
N ALA A 13 -8.82 6.18 10.18
CA ALA A 13 -9.39 5.54 9.00
C ALA A 13 -9.24 4.03 9.19
N ALA A 14 -10.33 3.28 8.96
CA ALA A 14 -10.37 1.86 9.26
C ALA A 14 -9.12 1.18 8.68
N PRO A 15 -8.40 0.37 9.48
CA PRO A 15 -7.11 -0.14 9.07
C PRO A 15 -7.27 -0.99 7.82
N LYS A 16 -6.47 -0.67 6.78
CA LYS A 16 -6.52 -1.39 5.51
C LYS A 16 -6.03 -2.82 5.70
N GLN A 17 -6.64 -3.75 4.98
CA GLN A 17 -6.40 -5.18 5.19
C GLN A 17 -5.13 -5.63 4.47
N LYS A 18 -4.17 -6.20 5.22
CA LYS A 18 -2.94 -6.79 4.69
C LYS A 18 -3.21 -7.81 3.61
N MET A 19 -4.17 -8.69 3.86
CA MET A 19 -4.48 -9.79 2.97
C MET A 19 -5.01 -9.29 1.62
N ILE A 20 -5.82 -8.23 1.61
CA ILE A 20 -6.30 -7.59 0.37
C ILE A 20 -5.14 -6.94 -0.36
N ALA A 21 -4.28 -6.18 0.34
CA ALA A 21 -3.12 -5.54 -0.25
C ALA A 21 -2.14 -6.57 -0.86
N PHE A 22 -1.93 -7.71 -0.19
CA PHE A 22 -1.12 -8.82 -0.69
C PHE A 22 -1.73 -9.46 -1.94
N LEU A 23 -3.04 -9.74 -1.92
CA LEU A 23 -3.72 -10.36 -3.06
C LEU A 23 -3.70 -9.44 -4.28
N LEU A 24 -3.89 -8.14 -4.08
CA LEU A 24 -3.72 -7.13 -5.13
C LEU A 24 -2.27 -7.09 -5.64
N ALA A 25 -1.28 -7.17 -4.76
CA ALA A 25 0.13 -7.17 -5.15
C ALA A 25 0.54 -8.47 -5.86
N PHE A 26 -0.10 -9.61 -5.58
CA PHE A 26 0.21 -10.89 -6.22
C PHE A 26 -0.45 -11.02 -7.59
N PHE A 27 -1.74 -10.69 -7.71
CA PHE A 27 -2.48 -10.81 -8.97
C PHE A 27 -2.31 -9.60 -9.90
N LEU A 28 -2.31 -8.39 -9.33
CA LEU A 28 -2.28 -7.10 -10.03
C LEU A 28 -0.98 -6.32 -9.75
N GLY A 29 0.02 -7.00 -9.19
CA GLY A 29 1.32 -6.43 -8.81
C GLY A 29 2.04 -5.68 -9.91
N PRO A 30 2.22 -6.27 -11.11
CA PRO A 30 2.88 -5.58 -12.22
C PRO A 30 2.16 -4.29 -12.61
N LEU A 31 0.83 -4.22 -12.45
CA LEU A 31 0.04 -3.03 -12.74
C LEU A 31 0.14 -1.96 -11.64
N GLY A 32 0.63 -2.31 -10.44
CA GLY A 32 0.83 -1.39 -9.32
C GLY A 32 -0.44 -1.01 -8.56
N VAL A 33 -1.53 -1.74 -8.73
CA VAL A 33 -2.85 -1.40 -8.13
C VAL A 33 -2.84 -1.48 -6.60
N HIS A 34 -1.99 -2.33 -6.02
CA HIS A 34 -1.82 -2.42 -4.56
C HIS A 34 -1.31 -1.12 -3.95
N ASN A 35 -0.49 -0.34 -4.67
CA ASN A 35 -0.04 0.98 -4.20
C ASN A 35 -1.19 1.99 -4.11
N PHE A 36 -2.15 1.94 -5.03
CA PHE A 36 -3.37 2.76 -4.94
C PHE A 36 -4.24 2.36 -3.75
N TYR A 37 -4.35 1.06 -3.47
CA TYR A 37 -5.05 0.56 -2.29
C TYR A 37 -4.41 1.10 -1.00
N LEU A 38 -3.07 1.09 -0.92
CA LEU A 38 -2.27 1.65 0.16
C LEU A 38 -2.19 3.20 0.14
N GLY A 39 -3.03 3.90 -0.63
CA GLY A 39 -3.02 5.36 -0.72
C GLY A 39 -1.74 5.97 -1.31
N LYS A 40 -0.77 5.14 -1.73
CA LYS A 40 0.51 5.52 -2.32
C LYS A 40 0.35 5.75 -3.82
N THR A 41 -0.54 6.68 -4.17
CA THR A 41 -0.90 7.03 -5.55
C THR A 41 0.34 7.37 -6.39
N GLY A 42 1.32 8.09 -5.82
CA GLY A 42 2.56 8.42 -6.53
C GLY A 42 3.38 7.17 -6.96
N MET A 43 3.52 6.19 -6.06
CA MET A 43 4.20 4.92 -6.40
C MET A 43 3.38 4.09 -7.38
N GLY A 44 2.05 4.06 -7.24
CA GLY A 44 1.16 3.35 -8.16
C GLY A 44 1.23 3.91 -9.58
N VAL A 45 1.23 5.24 -9.73
CA VAL A 45 1.37 5.91 -11.04
C VAL A 45 2.76 5.67 -11.64
N ALA A 46 3.83 5.77 -10.85
CA ALA A 46 5.17 5.47 -11.33
C ALA A 46 5.30 4.03 -11.84
N GLN A 47 4.71 3.08 -11.12
CA GLN A 47 4.71 1.67 -11.52
C GLN A 47 3.85 1.43 -12.76
N LEU A 48 2.71 2.13 -12.89
CA LEU A 48 1.89 2.08 -14.10
C LEU A 48 2.68 2.57 -15.32
N ILE A 49 3.38 3.71 -15.21
CA ILE A 49 4.22 4.28 -16.27
C ILE A 49 5.39 3.34 -16.64
N LEU A 50 5.98 2.69 -15.64
CA LEU A 50 6.99 1.65 -15.90
C LEU A 50 6.37 0.47 -16.66
N THR A 51 5.20 0.00 -16.27
CA THR A 51 4.58 -1.19 -16.87
C THR A 51 4.09 -0.99 -18.30
N ILE A 52 3.68 0.23 -18.70
CA ILE A 52 3.43 0.55 -20.12
C ILE A 52 4.71 0.58 -20.96
N THR A 53 5.89 0.67 -20.35
CA THR A 53 7.16 0.52 -21.05
C THR A 53 7.53 -0.97 -21.09
N VAL A 54 7.82 -1.55 -22.26
CA VAL A 54 8.12 -2.99 -22.41
C VAL A 54 9.21 -3.48 -21.43
N ILE A 55 10.24 -2.66 -21.21
CA ILE A 55 11.32 -2.94 -20.27
C ILE A 55 10.85 -2.80 -18.82
N GLY A 56 10.05 -1.76 -18.52
CA GLY A 56 9.56 -1.50 -17.18
C GLY A 56 8.51 -2.52 -16.71
N GLY A 57 7.75 -3.15 -17.62
CA GLY A 57 6.89 -4.29 -17.31
C GLY A 57 7.65 -5.53 -16.83
N LEU A 58 8.86 -5.75 -17.35
CA LEU A 58 9.72 -6.85 -16.91
C LEU A 58 10.34 -6.57 -15.53
N VAL A 59 10.61 -5.29 -15.22
CA VAL A 59 11.16 -4.83 -13.93
C VAL A 59 10.06 -4.70 -12.86
N SER A 60 8.82 -4.41 -13.25
CA SER A 60 7.71 -4.23 -12.32
C SER A 60 7.23 -5.53 -11.68
N ALA A 61 7.44 -6.68 -12.33
CA ALA A 61 7.14 -7.99 -11.77
C ALA A 61 7.97 -8.36 -10.52
N PRO A 62 9.32 -8.35 -10.54
CA PRO A 62 10.13 -8.60 -9.34
C PRO A 62 9.93 -7.51 -8.28
N TRP A 63 9.73 -6.26 -8.68
CA TRP A 63 9.38 -5.17 -7.75
C TRP A 63 8.08 -5.49 -6.99
N ALA A 64 7.02 -5.88 -7.71
CA ALA A 64 5.74 -6.20 -7.10
C ALA A 64 5.82 -7.42 -6.18
N LEU A 65 6.61 -8.43 -6.54
CA LEU A 65 6.85 -9.59 -5.69
C LEU A 65 7.52 -9.20 -4.37
N VAL A 66 8.55 -8.35 -4.42
CA VAL A 66 9.21 -7.82 -3.22
C VAL A 66 8.20 -7.07 -2.34
N GLN A 67 7.34 -6.24 -2.94
CA GLN A 67 6.30 -5.53 -2.19
C GLN A 67 5.26 -6.46 -1.57
N ALA A 68 4.81 -7.49 -2.30
CA ALA A 68 3.89 -8.48 -1.78
C ALA A 68 4.46 -9.18 -0.52
N ILE A 69 5.75 -9.55 -0.55
CA ILE A 69 6.44 -10.13 0.60
C ILE A 69 6.49 -9.12 1.77
N LEU A 70 6.86 -7.87 1.50
CA LEU A 70 6.92 -6.83 2.54
C LEU A 70 5.55 -6.52 3.16
N ILE A 71 4.47 -6.60 2.39
CA ILE A 71 3.09 -6.44 2.89
C ILE A 71 2.72 -7.55 3.88
N ILE A 72 3.01 -8.81 3.55
CA ILE A 72 2.78 -9.94 4.46
C ILE A 72 3.66 -9.84 5.71
N MET A 73 4.89 -9.36 5.56
CA MET A 73 5.80 -9.10 6.68
C MET A 73 5.37 -7.90 7.54
N GLY A 74 4.35 -7.14 7.11
CA GLY A 74 3.90 -5.94 7.82
C GLY A 74 4.93 -4.82 7.84
N LYS A 75 5.86 -4.80 6.86
CA LYS A 75 6.88 -3.75 6.72
C LYS A 75 6.42 -2.60 5.82
N ILE A 76 5.21 -2.69 5.28
CA ILE A 76 4.59 -1.63 4.48
C ILE A 76 3.40 -1.08 5.24
N ASP A 77 3.47 0.21 5.53
CA ASP A 77 2.37 1.00 6.06
C ASP A 77 1.57 1.65 4.93
N ASP A 78 0.36 2.06 5.28
CA ASP A 78 -0.52 2.87 4.44
C ASP A 78 0.04 4.29 4.23
N ALA A 79 -0.54 5.06 3.30
CA ALA A 79 -0.17 6.45 3.06
C ALA A 79 -0.30 7.34 4.29
N ASP A 80 -1.23 7.02 5.18
CA ASP A 80 -1.45 7.72 6.46
C ASP A 80 -0.46 7.27 7.56
N GLY A 81 0.48 6.37 7.25
CA GLY A 81 1.43 5.82 8.22
C GLY A 81 0.83 4.77 9.16
N ASN A 82 -0.42 4.36 8.91
CA ASN A 82 -1.09 3.33 9.71
C ASN A 82 -0.61 1.92 9.31
N PRO A 83 -0.36 1.04 10.29
CA PRO A 83 -0.06 -0.35 10.00
C PRO A 83 -1.29 -1.02 9.41
N LEU A 84 -1.05 -1.92 8.46
CA LEU A 84 -2.11 -2.72 7.86
C LEU A 84 -2.62 -3.76 8.87
N ALA A 85 -3.94 -3.95 8.94
CA ALA A 85 -4.59 -4.96 9.79
C ALA A 85 -4.47 -6.37 9.21
#